data_AF-A0A099P547-F1
#
_entry.id   AF-A0A099P547-F1
#
_cell.length_a   1.000
_cell.length_b   1.000
_cell.length_c   1.000
_cell.angle_alpha   90.00
_cell.angle_beta   90.00
_cell.angle_gamma   90.00
#
_symmetry.space_group_name_H-M   'P 1'
#
loop_
_entity.id
_entity.type
_entity.pdbx_description
1 polymer ?
#
loop_
_entity_poly.entity_id
_entity_poly.type
_entity_poly.pdbx_seq_one_letter_code
_entity_poly.pdbx_strand_id
1 'polypeptide(L)'
;MSVSLAFDGERLSRENPSLEKLTYAIHLIARHAAQRKINEIIIIGDPNDPCIVSIGALFQFFVTPRYLVRESLSQVLKKQHVPAKIFSKAKTLPPLPTLVTYLNSHADKSSPYREGLSIWKKARGHKSASGKVHKASKSARTTRYVLVGEREVVEVKDPLPLHVRVSVDMKTKNVVSGRDAYGYIGYTVRIASNVESVFTESSIEYTHGVYVPSRGVFSKPDSGNDNNYDNGNDHDNNHDHDNDHDHDKETLALQPLPKYVSLVNKDQKQALVVIVSNRTSLRELCDSELVVAEPPLRMDDALVLTVAKV
;
A
#
# COMPACT_ATOMS: atom_id res chain seq x y z
N MET A 1 20.43 0.87 -4.17
CA MET A 1 19.83 1.89 -3.31
C MET A 1 18.44 1.46 -2.92
N SER A 2 18.10 1.54 -1.63
CA SER A 2 16.75 1.30 -1.12
C SER A 2 16.11 2.65 -0.79
N VAL A 3 14.83 2.85 -1.16
CA VAL A 3 14.11 4.09 -0.87
C VAL A 3 12.84 3.77 -0.07
N SER A 4 12.66 4.45 1.05
CA SER A 4 11.44 4.39 1.87
C SER A 4 10.68 5.72 1.77
N LEU A 5 9.34 5.65 1.76
CA LEU A 5 8.45 6.81 1.66
C LEU A 5 7.59 6.90 2.91
N ALA A 6 7.74 7.95 3.70
CA ALA A 6 6.95 8.20 4.90
C ALA A 6 5.99 9.37 4.72
N PHE A 7 4.75 9.25 5.20
CA PHE A 7 3.77 10.35 5.13
C PHE A 7 2.71 10.34 6.24
N ASP A 8 2.10 11.50 6.45
CA ASP A 8 0.98 11.73 7.38
C ASP A 8 -0.32 11.09 6.86
N GLY A 9 -0.71 9.97 7.47
CA GLY A 9 -1.89 9.20 7.06
C GLY A 9 -3.22 9.89 7.38
N GLU A 10 -3.30 10.61 8.50
CA GLU A 10 -4.50 11.35 8.88
C GLU A 10 -4.81 12.45 7.88
N ARG A 11 -3.78 13.16 7.43
CA ARG A 11 -3.95 14.19 6.40
C ARG A 11 -4.35 13.60 5.07
N LEU A 12 -3.71 12.52 4.62
CA LEU A 12 -4.10 11.86 3.36
C LEU A 12 -5.59 11.47 3.38
N SER A 13 -6.07 10.94 4.51
CA SER A 13 -7.49 10.61 4.70
C SER A 13 -8.39 11.84 4.67
N ARG A 14 -8.03 12.91 5.40
CA ARG A 14 -8.81 14.14 5.46
C ARG A 14 -8.98 14.81 4.09
N GLU A 15 -7.93 14.80 3.29
CA GLU A 15 -7.93 15.35 1.93
C GLU A 15 -8.66 14.45 0.92
N ASN A 16 -8.99 13.21 1.31
CA ASN A 16 -9.69 12.22 0.49
C ASN A 16 -10.87 11.61 1.29
N PRO A 17 -11.92 12.40 1.58
CA PRO A 17 -12.92 12.06 2.61
C PRO A 17 -13.83 10.87 2.26
N SER A 18 -13.88 10.46 0.99
CA SER A 18 -14.64 9.27 0.58
C SER A 18 -13.72 8.07 0.36
N LEU A 19 -14.22 6.87 0.66
CA LEU A 19 -13.49 5.61 0.42
C LEU A 19 -13.02 5.52 -1.03
N GLU A 20 -13.81 6.01 -1.98
CA GLU A 20 -13.47 6.02 -3.41
C GLU A 20 -12.28 6.92 -3.72
N LYS A 21 -12.30 8.19 -3.27
CA LYS A 21 -11.19 9.12 -3.46
C LYS A 21 -9.92 8.60 -2.78
N LEU A 22 -10.03 8.12 -1.55
CA LEU A 22 -8.89 7.57 -0.80
C LEU A 22 -8.30 6.33 -1.50
N THR A 23 -9.16 5.43 -1.98
CA THR A 23 -8.71 4.23 -2.70
C THR A 23 -7.99 4.60 -4.00
N TYR A 24 -8.50 5.58 -4.74
CA TYR A 24 -7.88 6.06 -5.98
C TYR A 24 -6.52 6.71 -5.72
N ALA A 25 -6.44 7.60 -4.72
CA ALA A 25 -5.18 8.24 -4.32
C ALA A 25 -4.14 7.18 -3.92
N ILE A 26 -4.51 6.22 -3.07
CA ILE A 26 -3.61 5.13 -2.64
C ILE A 26 -3.18 4.26 -3.83
N HIS A 27 -4.08 3.94 -4.75
CA HIS A 27 -3.74 3.18 -5.96
C HIS A 27 -2.70 3.92 -6.82
N LEU A 28 -2.89 5.23 -7.01
CA LEU A 28 -1.97 6.06 -7.78
C LEU A 28 -0.59 6.09 -7.12
N ILE A 29 -0.52 6.35 -5.82
CA ILE A 29 0.73 6.34 -5.04
C ILE A 29 1.40 4.96 -5.13
N ALA A 30 0.65 3.88 -4.89
CA ALA A 30 1.14 2.50 -4.96
C ALA A 30 1.72 2.16 -6.34
N ARG A 31 1.05 2.59 -7.42
CA ARG A 31 1.51 2.41 -8.80
C ARG A 31 2.85 3.10 -9.04
N HIS A 32 2.96 4.37 -8.66
CA HIS A 32 4.21 5.12 -8.81
C HIS A 32 5.32 4.55 -7.94
N ALA A 33 5.02 4.17 -6.69
CA ALA A 33 5.96 3.50 -5.80
C ALA A 33 6.50 2.20 -6.40
N ALA A 34 5.61 1.38 -6.98
CA ALA A 34 6.00 0.14 -7.65
C ALA A 34 6.83 0.37 -8.93
N GLN A 35 6.54 1.42 -9.71
CA GLN A 35 7.31 1.78 -10.90
C GLN A 35 8.72 2.24 -10.55
N ARG A 36 8.86 2.96 -9.44
CA ARG A 36 10.12 3.55 -8.96
C ARG A 36 10.88 2.65 -8.00
N LYS A 37 10.37 1.44 -7.76
CA LYS A 37 10.96 0.43 -6.89
C LYS A 37 11.16 0.91 -5.44
N ILE A 38 10.23 1.73 -4.94
CA ILE A 38 10.18 2.09 -3.51
C ILE A 38 10.05 0.81 -2.69
N ASN A 39 10.88 0.69 -1.65
CA ASN A 39 11.01 -0.54 -0.86
C ASN A 39 10.06 -0.59 0.31
N GLU A 40 9.71 0.55 0.88
CA GLU A 40 8.83 0.63 2.04
C GLU A 40 7.94 1.87 1.97
N ILE A 41 6.69 1.70 2.35
CA ILE A 41 5.72 2.77 2.55
C ILE A 41 5.40 2.83 4.05
N ILE A 42 5.61 3.99 4.65
CA ILE A 42 5.49 4.24 6.08
C ILE A 42 4.35 5.25 6.29
N ILE A 43 3.33 4.83 7.02
CA ILE A 43 2.16 5.66 7.32
C ILE A 43 2.31 6.16 8.75
N ILE A 44 2.39 7.47 8.92
CA ILE A 44 2.49 8.11 10.23
C ILE A 44 1.06 8.34 10.74
N GLY A 45 0.73 7.79 11.90
CA GLY A 45 -0.58 7.89 12.53
C GLY A 45 -0.79 6.85 13.63
N ASP A 46 -1.88 6.96 14.39
CA ASP A 46 -2.21 6.00 15.46
C ASP A 46 -2.43 4.58 14.87
N PRO A 47 -1.64 3.56 15.26
CA PRO A 47 -1.82 2.19 14.78
C PRO A 47 -3.13 1.53 15.21
N ASN A 48 -3.86 2.12 16.16
CA ASN A 48 -5.17 1.67 16.59
C ASN A 48 -6.32 2.38 15.86
N ASP A 49 -6.05 3.44 15.09
CA ASP A 49 -7.07 4.12 14.30
C ASP A 49 -7.47 3.24 13.10
N PRO A 50 -8.74 2.81 13.00
CA PRO A 50 -9.22 2.02 11.87
C PRO A 50 -8.98 2.68 10.51
N CYS A 51 -8.93 4.01 10.45
CA CYS A 51 -8.62 4.76 9.24
C CYS A 51 -7.18 4.51 8.79
N ILE A 52 -6.20 4.69 9.69
CA ILE A 52 -4.78 4.46 9.43
C ILE A 52 -4.52 3.00 9.05
N VAL A 53 -5.13 2.06 9.78
CA VAL A 53 -5.06 0.62 9.45
C VAL A 53 -5.67 0.33 8.07
N SER A 54 -6.76 1.03 7.70
CA SER A 54 -7.38 0.88 6.37
C SER A 54 -6.48 1.38 5.25
N ILE A 55 -5.76 2.50 5.45
CA ILE A 55 -4.77 2.99 4.49
C ILE A 55 -3.67 1.94 4.29
N GLY A 56 -3.12 1.41 5.38
CA GLY A 56 -2.11 0.35 5.33
C GLY A 56 -2.61 -0.92 4.63
N ALA A 57 -3.85 -1.32 4.92
CA ALA A 57 -4.50 -2.45 4.28
C ALA A 57 -4.69 -2.26 2.77
N LEU A 58 -5.02 -1.04 2.31
CA LEU A 58 -5.15 -0.72 0.88
C LEU A 58 -3.81 -0.79 0.16
N PHE A 59 -2.73 -0.22 0.72
CA PHE A 59 -1.39 -0.38 0.17
C PHE A 59 -0.98 -1.86 0.09
N GLN A 60 -1.24 -2.63 1.16
CA GLN A 60 -0.94 -4.04 1.20
C GLN A 60 -1.77 -4.83 0.17
N PHE A 61 -3.03 -4.45 -0.07
CA PHE A 61 -3.89 -5.05 -1.09
C PHE A 61 -3.28 -4.91 -2.50
N PHE A 62 -2.79 -3.72 -2.86
CA PHE A 62 -2.27 -3.46 -4.21
C PHE A 62 -0.92 -4.14 -4.50
N VAL A 63 -0.11 -4.43 -3.48
CA VAL A 63 1.17 -5.13 -3.65
C VAL A 63 1.05 -6.66 -3.51
N THR A 64 -0.07 -7.16 -2.97
CA THR A 64 -0.28 -8.58 -2.69
C THR A 64 -0.96 -9.29 -3.86
N PRO A 65 -0.36 -10.34 -4.46
CA PRO A 65 -1.00 -11.11 -5.53
C PRO A 65 -2.44 -11.49 -5.20
N ARG A 66 -3.37 -11.29 -6.14
CA ARG A 66 -4.83 -11.37 -5.90
C ARG A 66 -5.26 -12.67 -5.22
N TYR A 67 -4.65 -13.79 -5.58
CA TYR A 67 -4.95 -15.10 -5.01
C TYR A 67 -4.52 -15.25 -3.53
N LEU A 68 -3.59 -14.42 -3.05
CA LEU A 68 -3.12 -14.40 -1.66
C LEU A 68 -3.86 -13.41 -0.78
N VAL A 69 -4.53 -12.40 -1.35
CA VAL A 69 -5.17 -11.31 -0.61
C VAL A 69 -6.14 -11.83 0.45
N ARG A 70 -7.02 -12.77 0.08
CA ARG A 70 -8.03 -13.31 0.99
C ARG A 70 -7.39 -13.92 2.23
N GLU A 71 -6.41 -14.80 2.05
CA GLU A 71 -5.80 -15.52 3.16
C GLU A 71 -4.81 -14.65 3.95
N SER A 72 -4.13 -13.71 3.29
CA SER A 72 -3.12 -12.85 3.93
C SER A 72 -3.73 -11.69 4.72
N LEU A 73 -4.81 -11.08 4.24
CA LEU A 73 -5.36 -9.86 4.85
C LEU A 73 -6.59 -10.12 5.73
N SER A 74 -7.36 -11.17 5.47
CA SER A 74 -8.63 -11.37 6.20
C SER A 74 -8.44 -11.56 7.70
N GLN A 75 -7.33 -12.17 8.14
CA GLN A 75 -7.07 -12.36 9.57
C GLN A 75 -6.71 -11.05 10.28
N VAL A 76 -5.88 -10.22 9.64
CA VAL A 76 -5.45 -8.93 10.20
C VAL A 76 -6.64 -7.99 10.31
N LEU A 77 -7.45 -7.88 9.25
CA LEU A 77 -8.60 -6.98 9.24
C LEU A 77 -9.68 -7.35 10.24
N LYS A 78 -9.93 -8.66 10.43
CA LYS A 78 -10.88 -9.13 11.46
C LYS A 78 -10.43 -8.74 12.86
N LYS A 79 -9.13 -8.88 13.17
CA LYS A 79 -8.59 -8.50 14.48
C LYS A 79 -8.67 -7.00 14.73
N GLN A 80 -8.44 -6.20 13.68
CA GLN A 80 -8.43 -4.74 13.75
C GLN A 80 -9.80 -4.10 13.49
N HIS A 81 -10.88 -4.89 13.48
CA HIS A 81 -12.25 -4.41 13.23
C HIS A 81 -12.42 -3.62 11.92
N VAL A 82 -11.54 -3.85 10.94
CA VAL A 82 -11.58 -3.16 9.64
C VAL A 82 -12.57 -3.88 8.72
N PRO A 83 -13.63 -3.21 8.25
CA PRO A 83 -14.64 -3.85 7.40
C PRO A 83 -14.07 -4.30 6.06
N ALA A 84 -14.36 -5.52 5.62
CA ALA A 84 -13.90 -6.04 4.32
C ALA A 84 -14.37 -5.18 3.10
N LYS A 85 -15.40 -4.34 3.29
CA LYS A 85 -15.88 -3.39 2.28
C LYS A 85 -14.83 -2.35 1.86
N ILE A 86 -13.76 -2.13 2.63
CA ILE A 86 -12.67 -1.22 2.22
C ILE A 86 -12.07 -1.61 0.85
N PHE A 87 -12.09 -2.90 0.50
CA PHE A 87 -11.55 -3.39 -0.78
C PHE A 87 -12.55 -3.39 -1.93
N SER A 88 -13.80 -2.95 -1.72
CA SER A 88 -14.84 -2.96 -2.75
C SER A 88 -14.40 -2.17 -3.99
N LYS A 89 -13.94 -0.94 -3.79
CA LYS A 89 -13.38 -0.07 -4.84
C LYS A 89 -12.00 -0.55 -5.30
N ALA A 90 -11.15 -1.04 -4.39
CA ALA A 90 -9.81 -1.49 -4.77
C ALA A 90 -9.83 -2.66 -5.78
N LYS A 91 -10.85 -3.52 -5.71
CA LYS A 91 -11.04 -4.65 -6.66
C LYS A 91 -11.34 -4.21 -8.09
N THR A 92 -11.92 -3.02 -8.29
CA THR A 92 -12.28 -2.53 -9.63
C THR A 92 -11.09 -1.86 -10.33
N LEU A 93 -10.02 -1.58 -9.60
CA LEU A 93 -8.82 -0.94 -10.14
C LEU A 93 -7.85 -1.96 -10.76
N PRO A 94 -7.06 -1.56 -11.77
CA PRO A 94 -6.10 -2.44 -12.40
C PRO A 94 -4.98 -2.83 -11.41
N PRO A 95 -4.44 -4.06 -11.51
CA PRO A 95 -3.27 -4.46 -10.72
C PRO A 95 -2.05 -3.61 -11.09
N LEU A 96 -1.04 -3.58 -10.22
CA LEU A 96 0.19 -2.84 -10.46
C LEU A 96 1.02 -3.57 -11.53
N PRO A 97 1.22 -2.99 -12.73
CA PRO A 97 1.78 -3.72 -13.89
C PRO A 97 3.26 -4.07 -13.73
N THR A 98 3.99 -3.38 -12.85
CA THR A 98 5.44 -3.56 -12.68
C THR A 98 5.81 -4.66 -11.67
N LEU A 99 4.82 -5.26 -11.01
CA LEU A 99 5.06 -6.31 -10.04
C LEU A 99 5.16 -7.67 -10.74
N VAL A 100 6.40 -8.16 -10.85
CA VAL A 100 6.74 -9.47 -11.46
C VAL A 100 5.97 -10.63 -10.81
N THR A 101 5.61 -10.49 -9.53
CA THR A 101 4.76 -11.45 -8.79
C THR A 101 3.36 -11.60 -9.42
N TYR A 102 2.80 -10.56 -10.03
CA TYR A 102 1.54 -10.65 -10.78
C TYR A 102 1.76 -11.25 -12.16
N LEU A 103 2.81 -10.86 -12.86
CA LEU A 103 3.13 -11.37 -14.20
C LEU A 103 3.39 -12.89 -14.21
N ASN A 104 4.07 -13.40 -13.19
CA ASN A 104 4.38 -14.84 -13.06
C ASN A 104 3.24 -15.68 -12.47
N SER A 105 2.17 -15.04 -11.98
CA SER A 105 1.08 -15.76 -11.32
C SER A 105 0.04 -16.33 -12.29
N HIS A 106 -0.09 -15.80 -13.51
CA HIS A 106 -1.22 -16.11 -14.39
C HIS A 106 -0.86 -16.65 -15.79
N ALA A 107 0.38 -16.51 -16.27
CA ALA A 107 0.69 -16.93 -17.65
C ALA A 107 2.05 -17.57 -17.86
N ASP A 108 3.10 -17.10 -17.18
CA ASP A 108 4.45 -17.55 -17.54
C ASP A 108 4.99 -18.63 -16.59
N LYS A 109 5.01 -19.88 -17.07
CA LYS A 109 5.68 -21.02 -16.42
C LYS A 109 7.21 -20.92 -16.51
N SER A 110 7.75 -19.90 -17.18
CA SER A 110 9.20 -19.72 -17.35
C SER A 110 9.94 -19.45 -16.03
N SER A 111 9.34 -18.70 -15.10
CA SER A 111 9.97 -18.44 -13.81
C SER A 111 10.00 -19.70 -12.95
N PRO A 112 11.17 -20.12 -12.43
CA PRO A 112 11.27 -21.26 -11.53
C PRO A 112 10.72 -20.94 -10.13
N TYR A 113 10.38 -19.67 -9.84
CA TYR A 113 9.91 -19.24 -8.53
C TYR A 113 8.41 -18.99 -8.51
N ARG A 114 7.79 -19.22 -7.36
CA ARG A 114 6.39 -18.88 -7.11
C ARG A 114 6.14 -18.33 -5.72
N GLU A 115 5.24 -17.35 -5.62
CA GLU A 115 4.75 -16.81 -4.37
C GLU A 115 3.65 -17.71 -3.79
N GLY A 116 3.68 -17.94 -2.48
CA GLY A 116 2.68 -18.75 -1.80
C GLY A 116 2.49 -18.40 -0.33
N LEU A 117 1.51 -19.05 0.28
CA LEU A 117 1.21 -18.91 1.71
C LEU A 117 1.35 -20.26 2.40
N SER A 118 2.06 -20.31 3.52
CA SER A 118 2.15 -21.52 4.33
C SER A 118 0.77 -21.86 4.93
N ILE A 119 0.34 -23.09 4.71
CA ILE A 119 -0.97 -23.59 5.14
C ILE A 119 -0.83 -24.89 5.91
N TRP A 120 -1.82 -25.20 6.73
CA TRP A 120 -1.96 -26.57 7.22
C TRP A 120 -2.22 -27.52 6.06
N LYS A 121 -1.54 -28.66 6.01
CA LYS A 121 -2.10 -29.81 5.29
C LYS A 121 -3.42 -30.09 5.97
N LYS A 122 -4.55 -30.00 5.25
CA LYS A 122 -5.75 -30.68 5.69
C LYS A 122 -5.38 -32.16 5.72
N ALA A 123 -4.97 -32.66 6.89
CA ALA A 123 -4.88 -34.08 7.11
C ALA A 123 -6.29 -34.61 6.80
N ARG A 124 -6.43 -35.40 5.72
CA ARG A 124 -7.54 -36.34 5.67
C ARG A 124 -7.39 -37.13 6.96
N GLY A 125 -8.29 -36.92 7.92
CA GLY A 125 -8.13 -37.47 9.26
C GLY A 125 -7.87 -38.97 9.13
N HIS A 126 -6.70 -39.42 9.55
CA HIS A 126 -6.45 -40.86 9.61
C HIS A 126 -7.41 -41.41 10.66
N LYS A 127 -8.41 -42.16 10.18
CA LYS A 127 -9.22 -42.99 11.06
C LYS A 127 -8.26 -44.04 11.61
N SER A 128 -8.08 -44.06 12.93
CA SER A 128 -7.45 -45.20 13.58
C SER A 128 -8.26 -46.48 13.29
N ALA A 129 -7.67 -47.65 13.50
CA ALA A 129 -8.38 -48.92 13.40
C ALA A 129 -9.61 -49.01 14.33
N SER A 130 -9.71 -48.13 15.34
CA SER A 130 -10.87 -47.99 16.24
C SER A 130 -11.89 -46.92 15.81
N GLY A 131 -11.76 -46.35 14.61
CA GLY A 131 -12.68 -45.34 14.08
C GLY A 131 -12.50 -43.93 14.65
N LYS A 132 -11.64 -43.74 15.66
CA LYS A 132 -11.32 -42.42 16.21
C LYS A 132 -10.44 -41.65 15.23
N VAL A 133 -10.91 -40.47 14.81
CA VAL A 133 -10.14 -39.52 14.01
C VAL A 133 -9.14 -38.83 14.94
N HIS A 134 -7.85 -39.13 14.78
CA HIS A 134 -6.82 -38.34 15.44
C HIS A 134 -6.80 -36.95 14.81
N LYS A 135 -7.31 -35.94 15.55
CA LYS A 135 -7.08 -34.54 15.19
C LYS A 135 -5.57 -34.30 15.26
N ALA A 136 -4.98 -33.82 14.17
CA ALA A 136 -3.60 -33.35 14.17
C ALA A 136 -3.41 -32.41 15.37
N SER A 137 -2.35 -32.64 16.15
CA SER A 137 -2.06 -31.83 17.33
C SER A 137 -2.03 -30.35 16.94
N LYS A 138 -2.85 -29.53 17.62
CA LYS A 138 -2.81 -28.06 17.51
C LYS A 138 -1.46 -27.46 17.92
N SER A 139 -0.50 -28.26 18.39
CA SER A 139 0.82 -27.80 18.87
C SER A 139 1.84 -27.53 17.77
N ALA A 140 1.66 -28.04 16.54
CA ALA A 140 2.60 -27.74 15.46
C ALA A 140 2.34 -26.33 14.91
N ARG A 141 3.05 -25.32 15.43
CA ARG A 141 2.98 -23.94 14.90
C ARG A 141 3.59 -23.79 13.50
N THR A 142 4.13 -24.87 12.96
CA THR A 142 4.88 -24.91 11.71
C THR A 142 4.29 -25.93 10.73
N THR A 143 4.48 -25.69 9.44
CA THR A 143 4.04 -26.53 8.32
C THR A 143 5.12 -26.60 7.25
N ARG A 144 5.13 -27.65 6.44
CA ARG A 144 5.94 -27.73 5.21
C ARG A 144 5.12 -27.48 3.95
N TYR A 145 3.83 -27.17 4.10
CA TYR A 145 2.92 -27.04 2.96
C TYR A 145 2.68 -25.57 2.64
N VAL A 146 2.91 -25.22 1.38
CA VAL A 146 2.72 -23.88 0.85
C VAL A 146 1.69 -23.95 -0.27
N LEU A 147 0.62 -23.15 -0.16
CA LEU A 147 -0.32 -22.93 -1.25
C LEU A 147 0.31 -21.93 -2.22
N VAL A 148 0.60 -22.39 -3.42
CA VAL A 148 1.16 -21.63 -4.53
C VAL A 148 0.08 -21.42 -5.59
N GLY A 149 -0.10 -20.17 -6.03
CA GLY A 149 -1.23 -19.82 -6.90
C GLY A 149 -2.57 -20.09 -6.22
N GLU A 150 -3.58 -20.49 -7.00
CA GLU A 150 -4.94 -20.67 -6.48
C GLU A 150 -5.19 -22.05 -5.84
N ARG A 151 -4.48 -23.11 -6.28
CA ARG A 151 -4.84 -24.50 -5.96
C ARG A 151 -3.66 -25.45 -5.74
N GLU A 152 -2.44 -25.07 -6.12
CA GLU A 152 -1.29 -25.97 -6.03
C GLU A 152 -0.71 -25.95 -4.63
N VAL A 153 -0.52 -27.12 -4.02
CA VAL A 153 0.14 -27.23 -2.72
C VAL A 153 1.51 -27.86 -2.93
N VAL A 154 2.55 -27.14 -2.51
CA VAL A 154 3.94 -27.56 -2.60
C VAL A 154 4.44 -27.90 -1.21
N GLU A 155 5.13 -29.03 -1.08
CA GLU A 155 5.85 -29.41 0.13
C GLU A 155 7.30 -28.89 0.05
N VAL A 156 7.68 -28.02 0.97
CA VAL A 156 9.02 -27.42 1.06
C VAL A 156 9.92 -28.19 2.01
N LYS A 157 11.25 -28.03 1.85
CA LYS A 157 12.24 -28.76 2.65
C LYS A 157 12.30 -28.35 4.12
N ASP A 158 11.99 -27.10 4.44
CA ASP A 158 12.10 -26.58 5.80
C ASP A 158 10.73 -26.23 6.37
N PRO A 159 10.49 -26.50 7.67
CA PRO A 159 9.23 -26.13 8.31
C PRO A 159 9.13 -24.60 8.44
N LEU A 160 7.96 -24.06 8.07
CA LEU A 160 7.65 -22.64 8.09
C LEU A 160 6.56 -22.35 9.13
N PRO A 161 6.55 -21.17 9.77
CA PRO A 161 5.40 -20.74 10.55
C PRO A 161 4.16 -20.68 9.66
N LEU A 162 2.99 -20.92 10.23
CA LEU A 162 1.71 -20.89 9.51
C LEU A 162 1.32 -19.49 9.07
N HIS A 163 0.61 -19.40 7.93
CA HIS A 163 0.10 -18.14 7.37
C HIS A 163 1.19 -17.11 7.05
N VAL A 164 2.39 -17.57 6.73
CA VAL A 164 3.51 -16.74 6.28
C VAL A 164 3.58 -16.80 4.76
N ARG A 165 3.70 -15.62 4.14
CA ARG A 165 3.90 -15.47 2.70
C ARG A 165 5.38 -15.72 2.38
N VAL A 166 5.65 -16.58 1.40
CA VAL A 166 6.99 -17.01 1.02
C VAL A 166 7.16 -17.11 -0.49
N SER A 167 8.40 -17.00 -0.96
CA SER A 167 8.80 -17.35 -2.33
C SER A 167 9.40 -18.75 -2.34
N VAL A 168 8.94 -19.62 -3.24
CA VAL A 168 9.38 -21.02 -3.34
C VAL A 168 10.05 -21.24 -4.69
N ASP A 169 11.25 -21.81 -4.65
CA ASP A 169 11.88 -22.38 -5.84
C ASP A 169 11.20 -23.71 -6.18
N MET A 170 10.52 -23.75 -7.32
CA MET A 170 9.73 -24.90 -7.75
C MET A 170 10.60 -26.08 -8.18
N LYS A 171 11.89 -25.88 -8.51
CA LYS A 171 12.84 -26.95 -8.83
C LYS A 171 13.44 -27.56 -7.57
N THR A 172 13.96 -26.73 -6.68
CA THR A 172 14.68 -27.20 -5.48
C THR A 172 13.78 -27.44 -4.28
N LYS A 173 12.55 -26.92 -4.29
CA LYS A 173 11.58 -26.90 -3.17
C LYS A 173 12.11 -26.20 -1.91
N ASN A 174 13.05 -25.28 -2.11
CA ASN A 174 13.57 -24.41 -1.06
C ASN A 174 12.74 -23.13 -0.99
N VAL A 175 12.61 -22.58 0.22
CA VAL A 175 12.17 -21.19 0.40
C VAL A 175 13.35 -20.27 0.15
N VAL A 176 13.11 -19.23 -0.63
CA VAL A 176 14.11 -18.21 -0.98
C VAL A 176 13.57 -16.84 -0.63
N SER A 177 14.46 -15.84 -0.55
CA SER A 177 13.99 -14.47 -0.39
C SER A 177 13.28 -14.01 -1.68
N GLY A 178 12.27 -13.14 -1.54
CA GLY A 178 11.61 -12.57 -2.71
C GLY A 178 12.58 -11.76 -3.60
N ARG A 179 13.63 -11.18 -3.00
CA ARG A 179 14.71 -10.51 -3.73
C ARG A 179 15.51 -11.51 -4.58
N ASP A 180 15.85 -12.67 -4.06
CA ASP A 180 16.58 -13.68 -4.84
C ASP A 180 15.70 -14.26 -5.96
N ALA A 181 14.40 -14.41 -5.71
CA ALA A 181 13.46 -14.94 -6.69
C ALA A 181 13.13 -13.98 -7.84
N TYR A 182 12.94 -12.68 -7.53
CA TYR A 182 12.36 -11.71 -8.48
C TYR A 182 13.11 -10.38 -8.57
N GLY A 183 14.14 -10.17 -7.76
CA GLY A 183 14.81 -8.88 -7.59
C GLY A 183 13.97 -7.88 -6.80
N TYR A 184 12.91 -7.36 -7.42
CA TYR A 184 11.95 -6.43 -6.80
C TYR A 184 10.56 -7.06 -6.70
N ILE A 185 10.02 -7.12 -5.48
CA ILE A 185 8.74 -7.78 -5.15
C ILE A 185 7.62 -6.79 -4.82
N GLY A 186 7.89 -5.50 -4.92
CA GLY A 186 7.03 -4.44 -4.40
C GLY A 186 7.58 -3.82 -3.11
N TYR A 187 6.76 -2.96 -2.51
CA TYR A 187 7.04 -2.32 -1.23
C TYR A 187 6.49 -3.13 -0.06
N THR A 188 7.09 -2.96 1.12
CA THR A 188 6.49 -3.30 2.42
C THR A 188 5.68 -2.12 2.96
N VAL A 189 4.75 -2.38 3.88
CA VAL A 189 3.92 -1.35 4.51
C VAL A 189 4.14 -1.38 6.01
N ARG A 190 4.39 -0.23 6.62
CA ARG A 190 4.54 -0.06 8.07
C ARG A 190 3.71 1.13 8.55
N ILE A 191 3.17 1.03 9.76
CA ILE A 191 2.55 2.16 10.45
C ILE A 191 3.50 2.60 11.57
N ALA A 192 3.83 3.89 11.61
CA ALA A 192 4.64 4.50 12.65
C ALA A 192 3.74 5.42 13.49
N SER A 193 3.76 5.25 14.82
CA SER A 193 2.88 6.01 15.71
C SER A 193 3.13 7.52 15.70
N ASN A 194 4.37 7.91 15.41
CA ASN A 194 4.85 9.28 15.31
C ASN A 194 6.05 9.33 14.34
N VAL A 195 6.64 10.51 14.18
CA VAL A 195 7.74 10.68 13.23
C VAL A 195 9.03 10.09 13.77
N GLU A 196 9.28 10.15 15.09
CA GLU A 196 10.47 9.54 15.68
C GLU A 196 10.50 8.01 15.41
N SER A 197 9.35 7.34 15.56
CA SER A 197 9.14 5.92 15.24
C SER A 197 9.42 5.58 13.77
N VAL A 198 9.41 6.54 12.85
CA VAL A 198 9.83 6.29 11.46
C VAL A 198 11.28 5.83 11.43
N PHE A 199 12.14 6.43 12.26
CA PHE A 199 13.57 6.16 12.31
C PHE A 199 13.91 5.05 13.33
N THR A 200 13.31 5.07 14.52
CA THR A 200 13.70 4.19 15.63
C THR A 200 13.13 2.78 15.54
N GLU A 201 12.00 2.58 14.85
CA GLU A 201 11.35 1.27 14.69
C GLU A 201 11.56 0.66 13.29
N SER A 202 12.50 1.22 12.52
CA SER A 202 12.84 0.70 11.20
C SER A 202 13.66 -0.58 11.33
N SER A 203 13.38 -1.57 10.48
CA SER A 203 14.25 -2.74 10.33
C SER A 203 15.50 -2.46 9.49
N ILE A 204 15.63 -1.22 9.00
CA ILE A 204 16.65 -0.74 8.09
C ILE A 204 17.17 0.61 8.63
N GLU A 205 18.49 0.77 8.68
CA GLU A 205 19.13 2.00 9.12
C GLU A 205 19.22 3.00 7.96
N TYR A 206 18.46 4.09 8.03
CA TYR A 206 18.50 5.13 7.01
C TYR A 206 19.81 5.91 7.10
N THR A 207 20.52 6.02 5.97
CA THR A 207 21.77 6.78 5.88
C THR A 207 21.56 8.20 5.34
N HIS A 208 20.35 8.52 4.88
CA HIS A 208 19.98 9.84 4.38
C HIS A 208 18.47 10.09 4.52
N GLY A 209 18.08 11.25 5.03
CA GLY A 209 16.71 11.74 5.14
C GLY A 209 16.44 12.93 4.21
N VAL A 210 15.33 12.88 3.48
CA VAL A 210 14.84 13.98 2.63
C VAL A 210 13.48 14.44 3.11
N TYR A 211 13.38 15.69 3.55
CA TYR A 211 12.12 16.32 3.92
C TYR A 211 11.44 16.91 2.68
N VAL A 212 10.16 16.62 2.47
CA VAL A 212 9.33 17.26 1.45
C VAL A 212 8.23 18.06 2.14
N PRO A 213 8.25 19.41 2.05
CA PRO A 213 7.18 20.21 2.59
C PRO A 213 5.92 20.05 1.74
N SER A 214 4.84 19.57 2.36
CA SER A 214 3.49 19.71 1.83
C SER A 214 2.75 20.69 2.75
N ARG A 215 2.53 21.94 2.30
CA ARG A 215 1.66 22.88 3.03
C ARG A 215 0.26 22.78 2.44
N GLY A 216 -0.74 22.54 3.28
CA GLY A 216 -2.15 22.61 2.89
C GLY A 216 -2.78 23.86 3.48
N VAL A 217 -3.65 24.54 2.72
CA VAL A 217 -4.56 25.56 3.26
C VAL A 217 -5.86 24.86 3.58
N PHE A 218 -6.18 24.69 4.86
CA PHE A 218 -7.54 24.36 5.28
C PHE A 218 -7.98 25.39 6.29
N SER A 219 -8.67 26.41 5.80
CA SER A 219 -9.58 27.20 6.63
C SER A 219 -10.61 26.22 7.18
N LYS A 220 -10.80 26.19 8.50
CA LYS A 220 -12.04 25.62 9.05
C LYS A 220 -13.20 26.31 8.33
N PRO A 221 -14.28 25.62 7.94
CA PRO A 221 -15.52 26.34 7.67
C PRO A 221 -15.86 27.03 8.98
N ASP A 222 -15.74 28.36 9.01
CA ASP A 222 -16.33 29.13 10.09
C ASP A 222 -17.79 28.72 10.13
N SER A 223 -18.22 28.19 11.27
CA SER A 223 -19.62 28.15 11.66
C SER A 223 -20.05 29.60 11.88
N GLY A 224 -20.14 30.35 10.77
CA GLY A 224 -20.61 31.71 10.65
C GLY A 224 -22.12 31.65 10.49
N ASN A 225 -22.77 31.99 11.58
CA ASN A 225 -24.20 32.13 11.74
C ASN A 225 -24.70 33.34 10.95
N ASP A 226 -25.00 33.18 9.66
CA ASP A 226 -25.66 34.22 8.85
C ASP A 226 -27.15 33.89 8.69
N ASN A 227 -27.90 34.18 9.76
CA ASN A 227 -29.29 34.57 9.62
C ASN A 227 -29.32 36.03 9.13
N ASN A 228 -29.65 36.27 7.86
CA ASN A 228 -30.62 37.32 7.52
C ASN A 228 -31.03 37.31 6.04
N TYR A 229 -32.35 37.26 5.87
CA TYR A 229 -33.22 37.64 4.76
C TYR A 229 -32.61 38.34 3.53
N ASP A 230 -32.98 37.87 2.35
CA ASP A 230 -33.82 38.73 1.50
C ASP A 230 -34.82 37.93 0.65
N ASN A 231 -35.97 38.56 0.48
CA ASN A 231 -37.24 38.08 -0.02
C ASN A 231 -37.33 38.45 -1.50
N GLY A 232 -37.52 37.47 -2.39
CA GLY A 232 -37.59 37.71 -3.83
C GLY A 232 -38.42 36.64 -4.52
N ASN A 233 -39.70 36.94 -4.66
CA ASN A 233 -40.74 36.12 -5.26
C ASN A 233 -40.58 36.04 -6.80
N ASP A 234 -41.19 34.98 -7.35
CA ASP A 234 -41.87 34.89 -8.65
C ASP A 234 -41.23 34.13 -9.85
N HIS A 235 -42.04 33.15 -10.28
CA HIS A 235 -42.39 32.70 -11.63
C HIS A 235 -41.54 31.67 -12.42
N ASP A 236 -42.17 30.50 -12.53
CA ASP A 236 -42.60 29.78 -13.75
C ASP A 236 -41.61 29.08 -14.69
N ASN A 237 -41.81 27.75 -14.70
CA ASN A 237 -42.05 26.86 -15.85
C ASN A 237 -40.94 26.54 -16.87
N ASN A 238 -40.66 25.23 -16.92
CA ASN A 238 -40.43 24.36 -18.07
C ASN A 238 -39.44 24.78 -19.16
N HIS A 239 -38.36 24.01 -19.31
CA HIS A 239 -38.04 23.41 -20.60
C HIS A 239 -37.23 22.10 -20.46
N ASP A 240 -37.77 21.05 -21.07
CA ASP A 240 -37.03 19.86 -21.51
C ASP A 240 -35.90 20.28 -22.46
N HIS A 241 -34.71 19.69 -22.33
CA HIS A 241 -34.11 18.81 -23.34
C HIS A 241 -32.62 18.53 -23.06
N ASP A 242 -32.28 17.28 -23.39
CA ASP A 242 -31.01 16.78 -23.91
C ASP A 242 -29.84 16.46 -22.97
N ASN A 243 -29.71 15.14 -22.80
CA ASN A 243 -28.46 14.39 -22.94
C ASN A 243 -27.37 15.19 -23.65
N ASP A 244 -26.22 15.36 -22.98
CA ASP A 244 -24.97 15.03 -23.64
C ASP A 244 -23.93 14.51 -22.64
N HIS A 245 -23.42 13.34 -23.02
CA HIS A 245 -22.33 12.63 -22.39
C HIS A 245 -21.01 13.27 -22.84
N ASP A 246 -20.47 14.19 -22.05
CA ASP A 246 -19.05 14.53 -22.12
C ASP A 246 -18.34 14.10 -20.85
N HIS A 247 -17.97 12.81 -20.84
CA HIS A 247 -16.84 12.37 -20.04
C HIS A 247 -15.58 12.92 -20.72
N ASP A 248 -15.20 14.14 -20.34
CA ASP A 248 -13.85 14.64 -20.57
C ASP A 248 -12.87 13.65 -19.95
N LYS A 249 -12.34 12.78 -20.80
CA LYS A 249 -11.10 12.06 -20.56
C LYS A 249 -10.00 13.09 -20.60
N GLU A 250 -9.85 13.82 -19.50
CA GLU A 250 -8.67 14.61 -19.21
C GLU A 250 -7.52 13.62 -19.05
N THR A 251 -6.94 13.28 -20.19
CA THR A 251 -5.69 12.56 -20.27
C THR A 251 -4.67 13.56 -19.75
N LEU A 252 -4.37 13.51 -18.45
CA LEU A 252 -3.23 14.19 -17.82
C LEU A 252 -1.98 13.80 -18.60
N ALA A 253 -1.71 14.54 -19.66
CA ALA A 253 -0.47 14.49 -20.40
C ALA A 253 0.59 14.97 -19.41
N LEU A 254 1.26 14.00 -18.79
CA LEU A 254 2.45 14.24 -17.99
C LEU A 254 3.42 15.03 -18.86
N GLN A 255 3.46 16.35 -18.65
CA GLN A 255 4.47 17.18 -19.29
C GLN A 255 5.84 16.61 -18.92
N PRO A 256 6.81 16.63 -19.85
CA PRO A 256 8.14 16.11 -19.57
C PRO A 256 8.73 16.87 -18.38
N LEU A 257 8.82 16.18 -17.24
CA LEU A 257 9.35 16.75 -16.01
C LEU A 257 10.77 17.28 -16.28
N PRO A 258 11.12 18.50 -15.82
CA PRO A 258 12.46 19.02 -15.99
C PRO A 258 13.49 18.05 -15.41
N LYS A 259 14.67 17.97 -16.03
CA LYS A 259 15.81 17.18 -15.55
C LYS A 259 16.27 17.68 -14.17
N TYR A 260 15.64 17.20 -13.11
CA TYR A 260 16.11 17.41 -11.75
C TYR A 260 17.05 16.27 -11.36
N VAL A 261 18.21 16.68 -10.88
CA VAL A 261 19.34 15.88 -10.42
C VAL A 261 18.85 14.82 -9.43
N SER A 262 19.37 13.58 -9.53
CA SER A 262 19.14 12.52 -8.54
C SER A 262 19.60 13.00 -7.17
N LEU A 263 18.66 13.43 -6.32
CA LEU A 263 18.96 13.98 -4.99
C LEU A 263 19.55 12.93 -4.06
N VAL A 264 19.26 11.67 -4.32
CA VAL A 264 19.91 10.57 -3.64
C VAL A 264 21.18 10.23 -4.43
N ASN A 265 22.34 10.66 -3.89
CA ASN A 265 23.64 10.34 -4.47
C ASN A 265 23.77 8.81 -4.61
N LYS A 266 24.34 8.31 -5.73
CA LYS A 266 24.52 6.87 -6.00
C LYS A 266 25.29 6.12 -4.90
N ASP A 267 26.08 6.84 -4.10
CA ASP A 267 26.83 6.30 -2.97
C ASP A 267 25.95 6.00 -1.75
N GLN A 268 24.75 6.58 -1.66
CA GLN A 268 23.82 6.32 -0.58
C GLN A 268 23.15 4.96 -0.78
N LYS A 269 23.31 4.08 0.23
CA LYS A 269 22.77 2.73 0.16
C LYS A 269 21.28 2.71 0.47
N GLN A 270 20.80 3.57 1.39
CA GLN A 270 19.44 3.56 1.93
C GLN A 270 18.95 4.99 2.24
N ALA A 271 17.89 5.44 1.57
CA ALA A 271 17.34 6.79 1.74
C ALA A 271 15.88 6.74 2.21
N LEU A 272 15.54 7.67 3.11
CA LEU A 272 14.19 7.92 3.58
C LEU A 272 13.69 9.26 3.04
N VAL A 273 12.50 9.26 2.47
CA VAL A 273 11.81 10.48 2.04
C VAL A 273 10.59 10.67 2.90
N VAL A 274 10.54 11.78 3.65
CA VAL A 274 9.50 12.09 4.62
C VAL A 274 8.66 13.26 4.12
N ILE A 275 7.37 13.01 3.89
CA ILE A 275 6.39 14.00 3.43
C ILE A 275 5.37 14.28 4.52
N VAL A 276 5.46 15.45 5.15
CA VAL A 276 4.75 15.73 6.39
C VAL A 276 4.34 17.19 6.46
N SER A 277 3.18 17.41 7.04
CA SER A 277 2.55 18.71 7.24
C SER A 277 3.34 19.54 8.26
N ASN A 278 3.98 20.62 7.80
CA ASN A 278 4.34 21.80 8.60
C ASN A 278 4.86 21.56 10.04
N ARG A 279 5.78 20.62 10.25
CA ARG A 279 6.49 20.46 11.53
C ARG A 279 7.93 20.92 11.36
N THR A 280 8.24 22.07 11.95
CA THR A 280 9.57 22.69 11.97
C THR A 280 10.65 21.71 12.47
N SER A 281 10.28 20.82 13.40
CA SER A 281 11.17 19.80 13.96
C SER A 281 11.64 18.74 12.95
N LEU A 282 10.96 18.56 11.82
CA LEU A 282 11.30 17.49 10.86
C LEU A 282 12.34 17.90 9.85
N ARG A 283 12.47 19.21 9.61
CA ARG A 283 13.61 19.76 8.89
C ARG A 283 14.92 19.49 9.64
N GLU A 284 14.88 19.47 10.96
CA GLU A 284 16.04 19.19 11.80
C GLU A 284 16.42 17.70 11.85
N LEU A 285 15.47 16.81 11.51
CA LEU A 285 15.70 15.35 11.46
C LEU A 285 16.14 14.84 10.09
N CYS A 286 16.13 15.68 9.05
CA CYS A 286 16.46 15.29 7.69
C CYS A 286 17.72 16.02 7.21
N ASP A 287 18.55 15.33 6.43
CA ASP A 287 19.79 15.88 5.88
C ASP A 287 19.55 16.92 4.78
N SER A 288 18.38 16.87 4.14
CA SER A 288 18.06 17.72 3.00
C SER A 288 16.56 18.00 2.86
N GLU A 289 16.22 19.06 2.14
CA GLU A 289 14.86 19.44 1.80
C GLU A 289 14.65 19.39 0.27
N LEU A 290 13.54 18.82 -0.16
CA LEU A 290 13.15 18.70 -1.57
C LEU A 290 11.83 19.42 -1.81
N VAL A 291 11.88 20.50 -2.59
CA VAL A 291 10.69 21.22 -3.07
C VAL A 291 10.19 20.56 -4.35
N VAL A 292 9.03 19.91 -4.28
CA VAL A 292 8.45 19.20 -5.44
C VAL A 292 7.60 20.09 -6.34
N ALA A 293 6.90 21.07 -5.75
CA ALA A 293 6.11 22.11 -6.42
C ALA A 293 5.89 23.29 -5.47
N GLU A 294 5.37 24.40 -5.98
CA GLU A 294 4.96 25.54 -5.15
C GLU A 294 3.70 25.18 -4.31
N PRO A 295 3.69 25.46 -2.99
CA PRO A 295 2.51 25.23 -2.16
C PRO A 295 1.36 26.21 -2.45
N PRO A 296 0.10 25.85 -2.13
CA PRO A 296 -0.30 24.65 -1.40
C PRO A 296 -0.41 23.40 -2.27
N LEU A 297 0.01 22.26 -1.72
CA LEU A 297 -0.01 20.97 -2.41
C LEU A 297 -0.75 19.94 -1.56
N ARG A 298 -1.71 19.23 -2.16
CA ARG A 298 -2.37 18.08 -1.53
C ARG A 298 -1.33 16.96 -1.31
N MET A 299 -1.56 16.14 -0.30
CA MET A 299 -0.67 15.07 0.12
C MET A 299 -0.50 14.00 -0.97
N ASP A 300 -1.58 13.62 -1.64
CA ASP A 300 -1.54 12.68 -2.76
C ASP A 300 -0.72 13.22 -3.94
N ASP A 301 -0.89 14.50 -4.29
CA ASP A 301 -0.08 15.15 -5.32
C ASP A 301 1.40 15.24 -4.91
N ALA A 302 1.67 15.62 -3.66
CA ALA A 302 3.02 15.67 -3.11
C ALA A 302 3.69 14.30 -3.15
N LEU A 303 2.98 13.23 -2.78
CA LEU A 303 3.48 11.86 -2.82
C LEU A 303 3.81 11.42 -4.24
N VAL A 304 2.90 11.65 -5.20
CA VAL A 304 3.11 11.25 -6.59
C VAL A 304 4.28 12.00 -7.22
N LEU A 305 4.35 13.32 -7.03
CA LEU A 305 5.44 14.15 -7.55
C LEU A 305 6.78 13.79 -6.92
N THR A 306 6.81 13.53 -5.61
CA THR A 306 8.01 13.10 -4.91
C THR A 306 8.52 11.78 -5.47
N VAL A 307 7.65 10.77 -5.55
CA VAL A 307 8.02 9.46 -6.11
C VAL A 307 8.47 9.57 -7.56
N ALA A 308 7.91 10.50 -8.34
CA ALA A 308 8.36 10.73 -9.71
C ALA A 308 9.77 11.36 -9.81
N LYS A 309 10.19 12.13 -8.80
CA LYS A 309 11.49 12.82 -8.76
C LYS A 309 12.62 11.99 -8.12
N VAL A 310 12.28 11.03 -7.27
CA VAL A 310 13.22 10.11 -6.61
C VAL A 310 13.49 8.89 -7.48
#